data_AF-A0AA36HVA3-F1
#
_entry.id   AF-A0AA36HVA3-F1
#
_cell.length_a   1.000
_cell.length_b   1.000
_cell.length_c   1.000
_cell.angle_alpha   90.00
_cell.angle_beta   90.00
_cell.angle_gamma   90.00
#
_symmetry.space_group_name_H-M   'P 1'
#
loop_
_entity.id
_entity.type
_entity.pdbx_description
1 polymer ?
#
loop_
_entity_poly.entity_id
_entity_poly.type
_entity_poly.pdbx_seq_one_letter_code
_entity_poly.pdbx_strand_id
1 'polypeptide(L)'
;MASCAAILELHTFDPAALKDAAREQGVTLTEILAIKGFGSGLEMAFAADAWEVAKGFDCLVWDGDWLKEDSFTSFIAEFLKEPRHHGLAFRKASGKLDGFLQSWSPTGLLGRIVLVLVSDECVEGARTELRSYGVPEPDLDDLCLGWLSMRLTGARTVLAVGGGHTTAREAQATLRLPDMARPRWEVLPICRTKEGRQEPPEELLEALCERSC
;
A
#
# COMPACT_ATOMS: atom_id res chain seq x y z
N MET A 1 -26.83 1.14 -1.77
CA MET A 1 -25.62 0.85 -0.99
C MET A 1 -24.43 1.13 -1.87
N ALA A 2 -23.48 1.95 -1.43
CA ALA A 2 -22.25 2.15 -2.20
C ALA A 2 -21.43 0.85 -2.17
N SER A 3 -21.00 0.38 -3.33
CA SER A 3 -20.21 -0.84 -3.47
C SER A 3 -18.85 -0.51 -4.06
N CYS A 4 -17.86 -1.35 -3.78
CA CYS A 4 -16.59 -1.34 -4.47
C CYS A 4 -16.78 -1.61 -5.98
N ALA A 5 -15.81 -1.22 -6.80
CA ALA A 5 -15.79 -1.49 -8.24
C ALA A 5 -15.85 -3.00 -8.53
N ALA A 6 -15.10 -3.77 -7.76
CA ALA A 6 -15.10 -5.22 -7.74
C ALA A 6 -14.62 -5.72 -6.37
N ILE A 7 -14.88 -6.99 -6.07
CA ILE A 7 -14.32 -7.71 -4.92
C ILE A 7 -13.59 -8.93 -5.47
N LEU A 8 -12.30 -9.04 -5.17
CA LEU A 8 -11.44 -10.18 -5.52
C LEU A 8 -11.16 -10.98 -4.26
N GLU A 9 -11.34 -12.29 -4.29
CA GLU A 9 -11.01 -13.18 -3.17
C GLU A 9 -9.76 -13.99 -3.50
N LEU A 10 -8.73 -13.86 -2.67
CA LEU A 10 -7.45 -14.55 -2.84
C LEU A 10 -7.21 -15.50 -1.69
N HIS A 11 -6.96 -16.76 -2.03
CA HIS A 11 -6.71 -17.82 -1.07
C HIS A 11 -5.23 -18.22 -0.97
N THR A 12 -4.41 -17.82 -1.95
CA THR A 12 -3.00 -18.19 -2.05
C THR A 12 -2.13 -16.95 -2.21
N PHE A 13 -0.89 -17.02 -1.73
CA PHE A 13 0.12 -15.98 -1.95
C PHE A 13 0.81 -16.20 -3.31
N ASP A 14 0.05 -16.01 -4.40
CA ASP A 14 0.51 -16.20 -5.78
C ASP A 14 0.09 -15.01 -6.68
N PRO A 15 1.04 -14.27 -7.28
CA PRO A 15 0.73 -13.19 -8.22
C PRO A 15 -0.12 -13.62 -9.43
N ALA A 16 -0.06 -14.89 -9.85
CA ALA A 16 -0.91 -15.40 -10.93
C ALA A 16 -2.39 -15.41 -10.53
N ALA A 17 -2.70 -15.81 -9.28
CA ALA A 17 -4.06 -15.84 -8.76
C ALA A 17 -4.72 -14.46 -8.77
N LEU A 18 -3.98 -13.39 -8.40
CA LEU A 18 -4.50 -12.02 -8.49
C LEU A 18 -4.80 -11.62 -9.93
N LYS A 19 -3.91 -11.94 -10.88
CA LYS A 19 -4.09 -11.59 -12.29
C LYS A 19 -5.29 -12.28 -12.91
N ASP A 20 -5.51 -13.56 -12.58
CA ASP A 20 -6.64 -14.32 -13.08
C ASP A 20 -7.95 -13.81 -12.47
N ALA A 21 -8.02 -13.58 -11.15
CA ALA A 21 -9.18 -12.97 -10.50
C ALA A 21 -9.51 -11.57 -11.06
N ALA A 22 -8.49 -10.73 -11.27
CA ALA A 22 -8.68 -9.42 -11.88
C ALA A 22 -9.21 -9.52 -13.31
N ARG A 23 -8.67 -10.44 -14.13
CA ARG A 23 -9.14 -10.66 -15.51
C ARG A 23 -10.60 -11.12 -15.54
N GLU A 24 -10.99 -12.03 -14.65
CA GLU A 24 -12.38 -12.52 -14.54
C GLU A 24 -13.38 -11.40 -14.20
N GLN A 25 -12.95 -10.40 -13.43
CA GLN A 25 -13.76 -9.23 -13.08
C GLN A 25 -13.60 -8.05 -14.06
N GLY A 26 -12.86 -8.23 -15.18
CA GLY A 26 -12.62 -7.17 -16.15
C GLY A 26 -11.73 -6.03 -15.63
N VAL A 27 -10.98 -6.26 -14.56
CA VAL A 27 -10.04 -5.30 -13.96
C VAL A 27 -8.70 -5.38 -14.70
N THR A 28 -8.25 -4.25 -15.24
CA THR A 28 -6.94 -4.14 -15.89
C THR A 28 -5.90 -3.63 -14.90
N LEU A 29 -4.86 -4.42 -14.67
CA LEU A 29 -3.76 -4.08 -13.75
C LEU A 29 -2.54 -3.63 -14.56
N THR A 30 -2.48 -2.34 -14.86
CA THR A 30 -1.38 -1.68 -15.60
C THR A 30 -0.86 -0.49 -14.80
N GLU A 31 0.43 -0.18 -14.97
CA GLU A 31 1.09 0.97 -14.33
C GLU A 31 0.69 1.14 -12.86
N ILE A 32 1.10 0.17 -12.03
CA ILE A 32 0.75 0.10 -10.61
C ILE A 32 1.82 0.79 -9.76
N LEU A 33 1.39 1.72 -8.93
CA LEU A 33 2.20 2.35 -7.89
C LEU A 33 1.72 1.87 -6.51
N ALA A 34 2.60 1.23 -5.75
CA ALA A 34 2.34 0.98 -4.35
C ALA A 34 2.49 2.28 -3.58
N ILE A 35 1.57 2.58 -2.67
CA ILE A 35 1.66 3.75 -1.80
C ILE A 35 1.70 3.35 -0.34
N LYS A 36 2.60 3.99 0.40
CA LYS A 36 2.81 3.81 1.84
C LYS A 36 3.10 5.16 2.49
N GLY A 37 3.06 5.23 3.81
CA GLY A 37 3.45 6.44 4.52
C GLY A 37 2.99 6.46 5.96
N PHE A 38 3.04 7.65 6.56
CA PHE A 38 2.51 7.85 7.89
C PHE A 38 0.98 7.72 7.91
N GLY A 39 0.47 6.90 8.84
CA GLY A 39 -0.97 6.66 9.02
C GLY A 39 -1.74 7.75 9.78
N SER A 40 -1.08 8.86 10.13
CA SER A 40 -1.63 10.04 10.82
C SER A 40 -0.58 11.17 10.91
N GLY A 41 -1.03 12.37 11.26
CA GLY A 41 -0.17 13.54 11.55
C GLY A 41 0.42 14.24 10.33
N LEU A 42 -0.03 13.93 9.12
CA LEU A 42 0.41 14.60 7.89
C LEU A 42 -0.43 15.84 7.60
N GLU A 43 0.21 16.86 7.04
CA GLU A 43 -0.46 17.99 6.40
C GLU A 43 -0.54 17.76 4.89
N MET A 44 -1.64 18.17 4.24
CA MET A 44 -1.86 17.93 2.80
C MET A 44 -0.88 18.63 1.84
N ALA A 45 0.11 19.36 2.34
CA ALA A 45 1.13 20.04 1.54
C ALA A 45 1.92 19.08 0.64
N PHE A 46 1.99 17.78 0.97
CA PHE A 46 2.70 16.78 0.17
C PHE A 46 1.97 16.37 -1.13
N ALA A 47 0.68 16.70 -1.27
CA ALA A 47 -0.16 16.14 -2.34
C ALA A 47 0.33 16.50 -3.75
N ALA A 48 0.91 17.69 -3.95
CA ALA A 48 1.47 18.10 -5.23
C ALA A 48 2.69 17.25 -5.62
N ASP A 49 3.60 17.01 -4.68
CA ASP A 49 4.79 16.19 -4.91
C ASP A 49 4.42 14.72 -5.11
N ALA A 50 3.45 14.22 -4.33
CA ALA A 50 2.90 12.88 -4.52
C ALA A 50 2.26 12.71 -5.90
N TRP A 51 1.57 13.75 -6.40
CA TRP A 51 0.98 13.75 -7.73
C TRP A 51 2.03 13.69 -8.84
N GLU A 52 3.16 14.40 -8.69
CA GLU A 52 4.23 14.37 -9.67
C GLU A 52 4.81 12.96 -9.87
N VAL A 53 4.84 12.15 -8.81
CA VAL A 53 5.20 10.73 -8.89
C VAL A 53 4.04 9.92 -9.48
N ALA A 54 2.81 10.13 -9.00
CA ALA A 54 1.66 9.28 -9.32
C ALA A 54 1.07 9.49 -10.72
N LYS A 55 1.27 10.64 -11.37
CA LYS A 55 0.60 10.99 -12.64
C LYS A 55 0.87 10.06 -13.83
N GLY A 56 1.97 9.29 -13.76
CA GLY A 56 2.33 8.28 -14.76
C GLY A 56 1.67 6.91 -14.54
N PHE A 57 0.92 6.75 -13.44
CA PHE A 57 0.30 5.50 -13.04
C PHE A 57 -1.22 5.58 -13.17
N ASP A 58 -1.86 4.44 -13.44
CA ASP A 58 -3.32 4.35 -13.54
C ASP A 58 -3.92 3.76 -12.25
N CYS A 59 -3.07 3.14 -11.43
CA CYS A 59 -3.49 2.34 -10.28
C CYS A 59 -2.63 2.61 -9.04
N LEU A 60 -3.29 2.91 -7.91
CA LEU A 60 -2.66 2.85 -6.59
C LEU A 60 -2.99 1.54 -5.88
N VAL A 61 -2.00 0.93 -5.24
CA VAL A 61 -2.20 -0.22 -4.35
C VAL A 61 -1.75 0.09 -2.92
N TRP A 62 -2.56 -0.33 -1.93
CA TRP A 62 -2.22 -0.23 -0.51
C TRP A 62 -2.82 -1.39 0.31
N ASP A 63 -2.46 -1.45 1.58
CA ASP A 63 -2.85 -2.45 2.58
C ASP A 63 -4.28 -2.31 3.13
N GLY A 64 -5.14 -1.55 2.44
CA GLY A 64 -6.53 -1.39 2.81
C GLY A 64 -6.75 -0.59 4.09
N ASP A 65 -5.80 0.26 4.46
CA ASP A 65 -5.99 1.21 5.56
C ASP A 65 -7.23 2.09 5.38
N TRP A 66 -7.77 2.54 6.53
CA TRP A 66 -8.91 3.44 6.57
C TRP A 66 -8.54 4.81 5.99
N LEU A 67 -9.53 5.46 5.39
CA LEU A 67 -9.38 6.85 5.00
C LEU A 67 -9.24 7.73 6.26
N LYS A 68 -8.17 8.53 6.30
CA LYS A 68 -7.98 9.58 7.28
C LYS A 68 -7.39 10.80 6.58
N GLU A 69 -7.87 11.99 6.94
CA GLU A 69 -7.46 13.25 6.30
C GLU A 69 -5.98 13.57 6.57
N ASP A 70 -5.47 13.19 7.74
CA ASP A 70 -4.10 13.44 8.18
C ASP A 70 -3.15 12.26 7.91
N SER A 71 -3.50 11.38 6.96
CA SER A 71 -2.74 10.16 6.63
C SER A 71 -2.37 10.13 5.15
N PHE A 72 -1.43 9.27 4.75
CA PHE A 72 -1.14 9.04 3.33
C PHE A 72 -2.38 8.61 2.52
N THR A 73 -3.38 8.02 3.18
CA THR A 73 -4.63 7.60 2.53
C THR A 73 -5.48 8.75 2.01
N SER A 74 -5.29 9.98 2.49
CA SER A 74 -5.97 11.16 1.94
C SER A 74 -5.58 11.41 0.47
N PHE A 75 -4.32 11.16 0.11
CA PHE A 75 -3.86 11.32 -1.27
C PHE A 75 -4.43 10.25 -2.20
N ILE A 76 -4.73 9.05 -1.70
CA ILE A 76 -5.44 8.04 -2.49
C ILE A 76 -6.81 8.57 -2.91
N ALA A 77 -7.53 9.25 -2.01
CA ALA A 77 -8.82 9.86 -2.36
C ALA A 77 -8.65 10.97 -3.43
N GLU A 78 -7.59 11.77 -3.37
CA GLU A 78 -7.27 12.75 -4.43
C GLU A 78 -6.94 12.07 -5.77
N PHE A 79 -6.14 11.00 -5.74
CA PHE A 79 -5.79 10.21 -6.92
C PHE A 79 -7.02 9.66 -7.65
N LEU A 80 -8.00 9.15 -6.90
CA LEU A 80 -9.20 8.52 -7.44
C LEU A 80 -10.24 9.50 -8.00
N LYS A 81 -10.05 10.82 -7.83
CA LYS A 81 -10.93 11.83 -8.46
C LYS A 81 -10.79 11.86 -9.98
N GLU A 82 -9.64 11.48 -10.50
CA GLU A 82 -9.40 11.40 -11.95
C GLU A 82 -10.12 10.16 -12.54
N PRO A 83 -11.03 10.33 -13.52
CA PRO A 83 -11.87 9.23 -14.01
C PRO A 83 -11.16 7.99 -14.55
N ARG A 84 -9.91 8.09 -15.01
CA ARG A 84 -9.12 6.94 -15.47
C ARG A 84 -8.47 6.14 -14.34
N HIS A 85 -8.34 6.74 -13.15
CA HIS A 85 -7.61 6.13 -12.04
C HIS A 85 -8.49 5.16 -11.24
N HIS A 86 -7.84 4.15 -10.66
CA HIS A 86 -8.47 3.20 -9.75
C HIS A 86 -7.51 2.77 -8.63
N GLY A 87 -8.06 2.13 -7.61
CA GLY A 87 -7.31 1.70 -6.43
C GLY A 87 -7.47 0.21 -6.14
N LEU A 88 -6.43 -0.45 -5.64
CA LEU A 88 -6.47 -1.80 -5.07
C LEU A 88 -6.24 -1.73 -3.57
N ALA A 89 -7.29 -2.05 -2.80
CA ALA A 89 -7.24 -2.10 -1.35
C ALA A 89 -7.17 -3.55 -0.87
N PHE A 90 -6.08 -3.94 -0.22
CA PHE A 90 -5.93 -5.30 0.31
C PHE A 90 -6.46 -5.40 1.74
N ARG A 91 -7.34 -6.36 2.04
CA ARG A 91 -7.93 -6.55 3.38
C ARG A 91 -7.97 -8.03 3.72
N LYS A 92 -7.73 -8.39 4.99
CA LYS A 92 -8.02 -9.74 5.47
C LYS A 92 -9.52 -10.01 5.31
N ALA A 93 -9.88 -11.16 4.75
CA ALA A 93 -11.28 -11.60 4.63
C ALA A 93 -11.95 -11.75 6.00
N SER A 94 -11.17 -12.13 7.02
CA SER A 94 -11.55 -12.19 8.45
C SER A 94 -11.61 -10.81 9.14
N GLY A 95 -11.27 -9.73 8.44
CA GLY A 95 -11.10 -8.39 9.00
C GLY A 95 -12.40 -7.57 9.13
N LYS A 96 -12.27 -6.36 9.70
CA LYS A 96 -13.37 -5.39 9.85
C LYS A 96 -13.70 -4.71 8.52
N LEU A 97 -14.43 -5.38 7.63
CA LEU A 97 -14.79 -4.81 6.32
C LEU A 97 -15.72 -3.61 6.43
N ASP A 98 -16.71 -3.66 7.33
CA ASP A 98 -17.69 -2.57 7.50
C ASP A 98 -17.02 -1.23 7.85
N GLY A 99 -16.00 -1.27 8.72
CA GLY A 99 -15.24 -0.08 9.10
C GLY A 99 -14.46 0.54 7.92
N PHE A 100 -13.91 -0.31 7.05
CA PHE A 100 -13.28 0.16 5.81
C PHE A 100 -14.31 0.85 4.91
N LEU A 101 -15.42 0.17 4.59
CA LEU A 101 -16.48 0.73 3.73
C LEU A 101 -17.05 2.02 4.31
N GLN A 102 -17.24 2.08 5.63
CA GLN A 102 -17.73 3.28 6.32
C GLN A 102 -16.75 4.45 6.20
N SER A 103 -15.44 4.20 6.32
CA SER A 103 -14.43 5.27 6.18
C SER A 103 -14.35 5.85 4.77
N TRP A 104 -14.55 5.02 3.74
CA TRP A 104 -14.41 5.42 2.34
C TRP A 104 -15.71 5.89 1.69
N SER A 105 -16.88 5.47 2.18
CA SER A 105 -18.20 5.81 1.63
C SER A 105 -18.45 7.31 1.43
N PRO A 106 -18.09 8.22 2.38
CA PRO A 106 -18.33 9.66 2.23
C PRO A 106 -17.65 10.30 1.01
N THR A 107 -16.60 9.68 0.48
CA THR A 107 -15.89 10.21 -0.70
C THR A 107 -16.68 10.05 -2.00
N GLY A 108 -17.63 9.10 -2.06
CA GLY A 108 -18.26 8.68 -3.32
C GLY A 108 -17.33 7.90 -4.27
N LEU A 109 -16.12 7.55 -3.84
CA LEU A 109 -15.07 6.94 -4.67
C LEU A 109 -14.99 5.41 -4.56
N LEU A 110 -15.88 4.76 -3.78
CA LEU A 110 -15.89 3.29 -3.66
C LEU A 110 -16.00 2.58 -5.01
N GLY A 111 -16.74 3.14 -5.97
CA GLY A 111 -16.83 2.62 -7.35
C GLY A 111 -15.52 2.70 -8.16
N ARG A 112 -14.45 3.26 -7.59
CA ARG A 112 -13.09 3.30 -8.15
C ARG A 112 -12.11 2.39 -7.40
N ILE A 113 -12.57 1.70 -6.35
CA ILE A 113 -11.75 0.84 -5.51
C ILE A 113 -12.11 -0.62 -5.80
N VAL A 114 -11.12 -1.40 -6.21
CA VAL A 114 -11.16 -2.86 -6.21
C VAL A 114 -10.71 -3.34 -4.85
N LEU A 115 -11.59 -4.05 -4.15
CA LEU A 115 -11.29 -4.60 -2.84
C LEU A 115 -10.74 -6.02 -3.01
N VAL A 116 -9.53 -6.26 -2.52
CA VAL A 116 -8.89 -7.57 -2.55
C VAL A 116 -8.96 -8.19 -1.15
N LEU A 117 -9.82 -9.18 -0.98
CA LEU A 117 -9.97 -9.95 0.25
C LEU A 117 -8.99 -11.12 0.25
N VAL A 118 -8.11 -11.15 1.25
CA VAL A 118 -7.07 -12.19 1.38
C VAL A 118 -7.40 -13.13 2.53
N SER A 119 -7.28 -14.44 2.29
CA SER A 119 -7.41 -15.46 3.33
C SER A 119 -6.26 -15.38 4.35
N ASP A 120 -6.45 -16.02 5.51
CA ASP A 120 -5.38 -16.15 6.50
C ASP A 120 -4.19 -16.97 5.95
N GLU A 121 -4.44 -17.92 5.04
CA GLU A 121 -3.39 -18.68 4.34
C GLU A 121 -2.55 -17.78 3.43
N CYS A 122 -3.18 -16.86 2.69
CA CYS A 122 -2.47 -15.86 1.88
C CYS A 122 -1.58 -14.96 2.75
N VAL A 123 -2.10 -14.52 3.91
CA VAL A 123 -1.34 -13.73 4.90
C VAL A 123 -0.17 -14.53 5.47
N GLU A 124 -0.34 -15.81 5.78
CA GLU A 124 0.75 -16.66 6.29
C GLU A 124 1.84 -16.91 5.25
N GLY A 125 1.48 -16.98 3.96
CA GLY A 125 2.44 -16.99 2.86
C GLY A 125 3.32 -15.74 2.85
N ALA A 126 2.71 -14.56 2.99
CA ALA A 126 3.44 -13.30 3.09
C ALA A 126 4.31 -13.23 4.36
N ARG A 127 3.79 -13.70 5.51
CA ARG A 127 4.55 -13.81 6.76
C ARG A 127 5.80 -14.68 6.60
N THR A 128 5.63 -15.84 5.99
CA THR A 128 6.73 -16.80 5.75
C THR A 128 7.80 -16.19 4.86
N GLU A 129 7.41 -15.50 3.79
CA GLU A 129 8.34 -14.80 2.92
C GLU A 129 9.08 -13.67 3.67
N LEU A 130 8.38 -12.81 4.41
CA LEU A 130 8.99 -11.74 5.23
C LEU A 130 9.99 -12.29 6.25
N ARG A 131 9.63 -13.37 6.95
CA ARG A 131 10.51 -14.06 7.91
C ARG A 131 11.79 -14.55 7.23
N SER A 132 11.69 -15.08 6.00
CA SER A 132 12.86 -15.52 5.21
C SER A 132 13.81 -14.37 4.84
N TYR A 133 13.30 -13.12 4.81
CA TYR A 133 14.09 -11.91 4.60
C TYR A 133 14.60 -11.27 5.90
N GLY A 134 14.40 -11.93 7.05
CA GLY A 134 14.95 -11.52 8.34
C GLY A 134 14.11 -10.48 9.09
N VAL A 135 12.85 -10.28 8.72
CA VAL A 135 11.92 -9.44 9.48
C VAL A 135 11.61 -10.12 10.83
N PRO A 136 11.73 -9.41 11.96
CA PRO A 136 11.53 -10.00 13.28
C PRO A 136 10.03 -10.24 13.58
N GLU A 137 9.72 -11.25 14.39
CA GLU A 137 8.34 -11.66 14.71
C GLU A 137 7.41 -10.53 15.16
N PRO A 138 7.83 -9.57 16.03
CA PRO A 138 6.95 -8.47 16.44
C PRO A 138 6.48 -7.58 15.28
N ASP A 139 7.26 -7.50 14.20
CA ASP A 139 6.97 -6.62 13.06
C ASP A 139 6.13 -7.35 11.99
N LEU A 140 6.14 -8.69 11.97
CA LEU A 140 5.54 -9.46 10.88
C LEU A 140 4.06 -9.17 10.68
N ASP A 141 3.27 -9.08 11.76
CA ASP A 141 1.82 -8.87 11.66
C ASP A 141 1.46 -7.55 10.98
N ASP A 142 2.21 -6.49 11.28
CA ASP A 142 1.99 -5.15 10.74
C ASP A 142 2.45 -5.05 9.28
N LEU A 143 3.45 -5.84 8.87
CA LEU A 143 3.99 -5.80 7.51
C LEU A 143 3.22 -6.67 6.52
N CYS A 144 2.51 -7.71 6.95
CA CYS A 144 1.98 -8.74 6.05
C CYS A 144 1.10 -8.18 4.92
N LEU A 145 0.14 -7.31 5.22
CA LEU A 145 -0.76 -6.77 4.18
C LEU A 145 -0.02 -5.81 3.24
N GLY A 146 0.84 -4.96 3.79
CA GLY A 146 1.69 -4.05 3.02
C GLY A 146 2.55 -4.83 2.03
N TRP A 147 3.24 -5.87 2.52
CA TRP A 147 4.09 -6.74 1.73
C TRP A 147 3.30 -7.50 0.66
N LEU A 148 2.19 -8.12 1.06
CA LEU A 148 1.33 -8.91 0.20
C LEU A 148 0.81 -8.08 -0.97
N SER A 149 0.29 -6.88 -0.69
CA SER A 149 -0.26 -5.98 -1.72
C SER A 149 0.77 -5.63 -2.80
N MET A 150 2.00 -5.31 -2.40
CA MET A 150 3.11 -5.02 -3.31
C MET A 150 3.55 -6.27 -4.09
N ARG A 151 3.71 -7.41 -3.41
CA ARG A 151 4.22 -8.65 -4.02
C ARG A 151 3.25 -9.26 -5.01
N LEU A 152 1.95 -9.30 -4.68
CA LEU A 152 0.94 -9.89 -5.55
C LEU A 152 0.64 -9.02 -6.77
N THR A 153 0.64 -7.70 -6.62
CA THR A 153 0.46 -6.79 -7.76
C THR A 153 1.69 -6.72 -8.66
N GLY A 154 2.88 -7.02 -8.12
CA GLY A 154 4.14 -6.84 -8.83
C GLY A 154 4.49 -5.37 -9.05
N ALA A 155 3.98 -4.48 -8.19
CA ALA A 155 4.30 -3.05 -8.23
C ALA A 155 5.82 -2.84 -8.27
N ARG A 156 6.27 -2.05 -9.26
CA ARG A 156 7.70 -1.79 -9.51
C ARG A 156 8.20 -0.49 -8.89
N THR A 157 7.27 0.34 -8.43
CA THR A 157 7.54 1.60 -7.79
C THR A 157 6.71 1.65 -6.51
N VAL A 158 7.34 2.13 -5.44
CA VAL A 158 6.69 2.44 -4.16
C VAL A 158 6.84 3.93 -3.92
N LEU A 159 5.73 4.65 -3.77
CA LEU A 159 5.71 6.01 -3.25
C LEU A 159 5.53 5.94 -1.73
N ALA A 160 6.50 6.49 -0.99
CA ALA A 160 6.42 6.62 0.45
C ALA A 160 6.21 8.09 0.83
N VAL A 161 5.06 8.41 1.41
CA VAL A 161 4.75 9.73 1.97
C VAL A 161 5.19 9.77 3.42
N GLY A 162 6.44 10.19 3.64
CA GLY A 162 7.13 9.92 4.89
C GLY A 162 7.24 8.41 5.12
N GLY A 163 7.01 7.96 6.34
CA GLY A 163 7.03 6.54 6.68
C GLY A 163 7.72 6.30 8.02
N GLY A 164 7.08 5.49 8.86
CA GLY A 164 7.62 5.10 10.16
C GLY A 164 8.29 3.73 10.11
N HIS A 165 8.41 3.13 11.30
CA HIS A 165 9.02 1.82 11.51
C HIS A 165 8.57 0.74 10.52
N THR A 166 7.27 0.54 10.35
CA THR A 166 6.70 -0.49 9.45
C THR A 166 7.14 -0.29 8.01
N THR A 167 7.10 0.95 7.50
CA THR A 167 7.52 1.28 6.14
C THR A 167 9.02 1.07 5.96
N ALA A 168 9.83 1.46 6.95
CA ALA A 168 11.28 1.25 6.95
C ALA A 168 11.65 -0.24 6.93
N ARG A 169 10.99 -1.06 7.76
CA ARG A 169 11.17 -2.52 7.77
C ARG A 169 10.80 -3.16 6.45
N GLU A 170 9.71 -2.71 5.84
CA GLU A 170 9.30 -3.21 4.53
C GLU A 170 10.31 -2.84 3.46
N ALA A 171 10.81 -1.59 3.47
CA ALA A 171 11.89 -1.14 2.58
C ALA A 171 13.15 -2.02 2.75
N GLN A 172 13.60 -2.28 3.98
CA GLN A 172 14.73 -3.18 4.24
C GLN A 172 14.50 -4.59 3.68
N ALA A 173 13.30 -5.15 3.86
CA ALA A 173 12.94 -6.46 3.31
C ALA A 173 13.01 -6.45 1.77
N THR A 174 12.59 -5.38 1.11
CA THR A 174 12.68 -5.29 -0.37
C THR A 174 14.12 -5.31 -0.89
N LEU A 175 15.10 -4.88 -0.10
CA LEU A 175 16.52 -4.96 -0.49
C LEU A 175 17.01 -6.42 -0.62
N ARG A 176 16.34 -7.36 0.03
CA ARG A 176 16.63 -8.80 -0.04
C ARG A 176 15.98 -9.49 -1.24
N LEU A 177 15.07 -8.80 -1.94
CA LEU A 177 14.49 -9.33 -3.18
C LEU A 177 15.54 -9.39 -4.30
N PRO A 178 15.39 -10.34 -5.24
CA PRO A 178 16.13 -10.34 -6.50
C PRO A 178 15.97 -9.00 -7.22
N ASP A 179 16.99 -8.56 -7.96
CA ASP A 179 16.95 -7.24 -8.63
C ASP A 179 15.75 -7.09 -9.56
N MET A 180 15.40 -8.16 -10.29
CA MET A 180 14.22 -8.22 -11.17
C MET A 180 12.88 -8.23 -10.41
N ALA A 181 12.87 -8.28 -9.08
CA ALA A 181 11.69 -8.26 -8.21
C ALA A 181 11.68 -7.06 -7.25
N ARG A 182 12.80 -6.35 -7.11
CA ARG A 182 12.96 -5.22 -6.20
C ARG A 182 12.24 -3.98 -6.76
N PRO A 183 11.36 -3.33 -5.99
CA PRO A 183 10.75 -2.07 -6.41
C PRO A 183 11.74 -0.90 -6.23
N ARG A 184 11.53 0.15 -7.02
CA ARG A 184 12.14 1.47 -6.79
C ARG A 184 11.33 2.22 -5.74
N TRP A 185 12.00 2.79 -4.74
CA TRP A 185 11.36 3.61 -3.73
C TRP A 185 11.50 5.09 -4.08
N GLU A 186 10.37 5.78 -4.21
CA GLU A 186 10.26 7.24 -4.32
C GLU A 186 9.80 7.75 -2.95
N VAL A 187 10.72 8.36 -2.20
CA VAL A 187 10.43 8.83 -0.83
C VAL A 187 10.21 10.33 -0.85
N LEU A 188 9.03 10.75 -0.40
CA LEU A 188 8.79 12.15 -0.03
C LEU A 188 9.20 12.31 1.44
N PRO A 189 10.25 13.11 1.76
CA PRO A 189 10.78 13.24 3.10
C PRO A 189 9.90 14.17 3.97
N ILE A 190 8.62 13.81 4.11
CA ILE A 190 7.60 14.58 4.83
C ILE A 190 7.60 14.18 6.30
N CYS A 191 7.63 15.18 7.19
CA CYS A 191 7.48 14.96 8.63
C CYS A 191 6.00 14.78 9.00
N ARG A 192 5.72 13.97 10.03
CA ARG A 192 4.41 13.98 10.70
C ARG A 192 4.46 14.75 12.01
N THR A 193 3.33 15.27 12.44
CA THR A 193 3.12 15.74 13.82
C THR A 193 2.56 14.60 14.66
N LYS A 194 3.30 14.15 15.67
CA LYS A 194 2.86 13.15 16.64
C LYS A 194 3.14 13.66 18.05
N GLU A 195 2.10 13.74 18.89
CA GLU A 195 2.22 14.22 20.28
C GLU A 195 2.89 15.61 20.39
N GLY A 196 2.62 16.50 19.43
CA GLY A 196 3.19 17.85 19.37
C GLY A 196 4.65 17.91 18.92
N ARG A 197 5.23 16.78 18.48
CA ARG A 197 6.60 16.71 17.95
C ARG A 197 6.56 16.45 16.45
N GLN A 198 7.51 17.05 15.73
CA GLN A 198 7.80 16.71 14.35
C GLN A 198 8.63 15.44 14.32
N GLU A 199 8.15 14.43 13.60
CA GLU A 199 8.81 13.14 13.40
C GLU A 199 9.14 13.00 11.91
N PRO A 200 10.43 13.12 11.53
CA PRO A 200 10.87 12.87 10.16
C PRO A 200 10.91 11.35 9.84
N PRO A 201 10.92 10.96 8.56
CA PRO A 201 11.00 9.56 8.15
C PRO A 201 12.45 9.03 8.17
N GLU A 202 13.20 9.32 9.24
CA GLU A 202 14.64 9.00 9.35
C GLU A 202 14.93 7.51 9.18
N GLU A 203 14.19 6.63 9.89
CA GLU A 203 14.38 5.18 9.80
C GLU A 203 14.21 4.66 8.35
N LEU A 204 13.28 5.24 7.59
CA LEU A 204 13.06 4.85 6.19
C LEU A 204 14.20 5.35 5.29
N LEU A 205 14.65 6.59 5.49
CA LEU A 205 15.76 7.16 4.72
C LEU A 205 17.06 6.39 4.98
N GLU A 206 17.34 6.05 6.24
CA GLU A 206 18.48 5.23 6.64
C GLU A 206 18.41 3.83 6.00
N ALA A 207 17.26 3.17 6.10
CA ALA A 207 17.02 1.86 5.49
C ALA A 207 17.35 1.80 3.99
N LEU A 208 17.08 2.89 3.26
CA LEU A 208 17.34 2.95 1.82
C LEU A 208 18.77 3.44 1.48
N CYS A 209 19.43 4.16 2.38
CA CYS A 209 20.80 4.67 2.20
C CYS A 209 21.89 3.61 2.36
N GLU A 210 21.68 2.56 3.16
CA GLU A 210 22.67 1.51 3.50
C GLU A 210 23.23 0.69 2.31
N ARG A 211 22.93 1.06 1.05
CA ARG A 211 23.49 0.46 -0.18
C ARG A 211 24.19 1.42 -1.14
N SER A 212 24.37 2.69 -0.76
CA SER A 212 25.19 3.61 -1.58
C SER A 212 26.70 3.51 -1.29
N CYS A 213 27.13 2.53 -0.48
CA CYS A 213 28.54 2.25 -0.13
C CYS A 213 28.94 0.84 -0.54
#